data_AF-A0A1P8VQE9-F1
#
_entry.id   AF-A0A1P8VQE9-F1
#
_cell.length_a   1.000
_cell.length_b   1.000
_cell.length_c   1.000
_cell.angle_alpha   90.00
_cell.angle_beta   90.00
_cell.angle_gamma   90.00
#
_symmetry.space_group_name_H-M   'P 1'
#
loop_
_entity.id
_entity.type
_entity.pdbx_description
1 polymer ?
#
loop_
_entity_poly.entity_id
_entity_poly.type
_entity_poly.pdbx_seq_one_letter_code
_entity_poly.pdbx_strand_id
1 'polypeptide(L)'
;MDSLLPLFLVVLMASAASAACPEDGVQVFPRPGAVLPTNTRLLLEGVGKARGLVAELPGKTVRLQTGGHEVRARIQRGWMSTLGRATVVLKLEGLLLPDKVYILRLDDVLPGTVALLNGSGPMTLPEWRSGKGPDKTAPHWLKRPAVSEGFSRRNEQGTTRYIRLTLDAREESPIYMVVTLTRKRSGATAQHYVVPVVNGTAMLGHEPCSGAFAFEDGKSYRARVEVFDAAGNLAPAVPPMDFEAPAAPPGG
;
A
#
# COMPACT_ATOMS: atom_id res chain seq x y z
N MET A 1 -11.03 31.41 -63.48
CA MET A 1 -10.86 29.95 -63.44
C MET A 1 -9.45 29.68 -62.96
N ASP A 2 -9.15 29.04 -61.83
CA ASP A 2 -9.97 28.58 -60.71
C ASP A 2 -9.03 28.34 -59.51
N SER A 3 -9.60 28.60 -58.33
CA SER A 3 -9.34 27.94 -57.04
C SER A 3 -7.98 28.10 -56.36
N LEU A 4 -7.97 29.05 -55.41
CA LEU A 4 -7.24 28.98 -54.14
C LEU A 4 -7.59 27.69 -53.39
N LEU A 5 -6.57 26.89 -53.05
CA LEU A 5 -6.69 25.70 -52.21
C LEU A 5 -6.44 26.11 -50.74
N PRO A 6 -7.38 25.95 -49.79
CA PRO A 6 -7.09 26.20 -48.39
C PRO A 6 -6.49 24.94 -47.76
N LEU A 7 -5.29 25.09 -47.18
CA LEU A 7 -4.62 24.09 -46.36
C LEU A 7 -5.34 24.02 -45.00
N PHE A 8 -6.23 23.04 -44.83
CA PHE A 8 -6.91 22.79 -43.55
C PHE A 8 -5.96 22.05 -42.59
N LEU A 9 -5.36 22.79 -41.65
CA LEU A 9 -4.57 22.24 -40.55
C LEU A 9 -5.53 21.75 -39.44
N VAL A 10 -5.86 20.46 -39.45
CA VAL A 10 -6.64 19.83 -38.36
C VAL A 10 -5.71 19.63 -37.16
N VAL A 11 -5.73 20.56 -36.21
CA VAL A 11 -5.11 20.38 -34.89
C VAL A 11 -5.97 19.36 -34.13
N LEU A 12 -5.51 18.11 -34.09
CA LEU A 12 -6.01 17.09 -33.16
C LEU A 12 -5.66 17.53 -31.74
N MET A 13 -6.58 18.25 -31.10
CA MET A 13 -6.61 18.42 -29.65
C MET A 13 -6.87 17.03 -29.06
N ALA A 14 -5.80 16.28 -28.77
CA ALA A 14 -5.88 15.10 -27.94
C ALA A 14 -6.40 15.56 -26.58
N SER A 15 -7.70 15.37 -26.33
CA SER A 15 -8.28 15.56 -25.01
C SER A 15 -7.52 14.62 -24.10
N ALA A 16 -6.66 15.16 -23.25
CA ALA A 16 -6.11 14.39 -22.14
C ALA A 16 -7.31 14.00 -21.28
N ALA A 17 -7.84 12.79 -21.49
CA ALA A 17 -8.78 12.17 -20.61
C ALA A 17 -8.05 11.96 -19.28
N SER A 18 -8.03 12.99 -18.43
CA SER A 18 -7.63 12.86 -17.05
C SER A 18 -8.70 11.98 -16.43
N ALA A 19 -8.42 10.69 -16.27
CA ALA A 19 -9.19 9.87 -15.35
C ALA A 19 -9.22 10.66 -14.03
N ALA A 20 -10.42 11.05 -13.59
CA ALA A 20 -10.60 11.68 -12.30
C ALA A 20 -10.34 10.60 -11.26
N CYS A 21 -9.07 10.43 -10.88
CA CYS A 21 -8.64 9.54 -9.82
C CYS A 21 -8.95 10.24 -8.48
N PRO A 22 -10.03 9.84 -7.78
CA PRO A 22 -10.53 10.62 -6.65
C PRO A 22 -9.69 10.42 -5.38
N GLU A 23 -8.91 9.34 -5.32
CA GLU A 23 -8.07 9.01 -4.17
C GLU A 23 -6.70 9.66 -4.31
N ASP A 24 -6.55 10.82 -3.67
CA ASP A 24 -5.28 11.54 -3.56
C ASP A 24 -5.00 11.84 -2.09
N GLY A 25 -3.85 11.37 -1.59
CA GLY A 25 -3.52 11.51 -0.18
C GLY A 25 -2.62 10.39 0.31
N VAL A 26 -2.54 10.28 1.63
CA VAL A 26 -1.74 9.25 2.29
C VAL A 26 -2.61 8.31 3.09
N GLN A 27 -2.12 7.10 3.30
CA GLN A 27 -2.69 6.17 4.24
C GLN A 27 -1.61 5.60 5.14
N VAL A 28 -1.98 5.37 6.40
CA VAL A 28 -1.07 4.84 7.41
C VAL A 28 -1.45 3.42 7.79
N PHE A 29 -0.44 2.60 8.07
CA PHE A 29 -0.66 1.26 8.58
C PHE A 29 0.17 1.01 9.84
N PRO A 30 -0.36 0.33 10.87
CA PRO A 30 -1.73 -0.19 10.94
C PRO A 30 -2.80 0.88 10.90
N ARG A 31 -4.04 0.51 10.54
CA ARG A 31 -5.13 1.48 10.42
C ARG A 31 -5.30 2.23 11.75
N PRO A 32 -5.53 3.56 11.74
CA PRO A 32 -5.82 4.32 12.95
C PRO A 32 -6.94 3.67 13.78
N GLY A 33 -6.82 3.74 15.10
CA GLY A 33 -7.73 3.10 16.06
C GLY A 33 -7.35 1.66 16.46
N ALA A 34 -6.40 1.02 15.79
CA ALA A 34 -5.88 -0.29 16.21
C ALA A 34 -5.08 -0.20 17.53
N VAL A 35 -4.98 -1.33 18.24
CA VAL A 35 -4.07 -1.48 19.38
C VAL A 35 -2.72 -1.98 18.88
N LEU A 36 -1.64 -1.31 19.29
CA LEU A 36 -0.28 -1.57 18.78
C LEU A 36 0.68 -2.01 19.89
N PRO A 37 1.60 -2.96 19.65
CA PRO A 37 2.67 -3.24 20.60
C PRO A 37 3.57 -2.01 20.78
N THR A 38 4.24 -1.90 21.93
CA THR A 38 5.00 -0.67 22.25
C THR A 38 6.24 -0.45 21.38
N ASN A 39 6.71 -1.48 20.67
CA ASN A 39 7.80 -1.45 19.69
C ASN A 39 7.30 -1.49 18.24
N THR A 40 6.07 -1.05 17.99
CA THR A 40 5.46 -1.08 16.66
C THR A 40 6.28 -0.32 15.61
N ARG A 41 6.09 -0.69 14.34
CA ARG A 41 6.51 0.03 13.15
C ARG A 41 5.26 0.47 12.43
N LEU A 42 5.28 1.69 11.90
CA LEU A 42 4.20 2.18 11.05
C LEU A 42 4.67 2.24 9.60
N LEU A 43 3.73 2.10 8.68
CA LEU A 43 3.94 2.34 7.26
C LEU A 43 3.15 3.58 6.86
N LEU A 44 3.72 4.40 5.98
CA LEU A 44 3.04 5.52 5.35
C LEU A 44 3.10 5.32 3.85
N GLU A 45 1.94 5.16 3.21
CA GLU A 45 1.82 5.02 1.77
C GLU A 45 1.26 6.31 1.16
N GLY A 46 1.86 6.76 0.06
CA GLY A 46 1.34 7.83 -0.78
C GLY A 46 0.58 7.27 -1.98
N VAL A 47 -0.63 7.78 -2.20
CA VAL A 47 -1.52 7.47 -3.32
C VAL A 47 -1.71 8.73 -4.15
N GLY A 48 -1.95 8.60 -5.46
CA GLY A 48 -2.21 9.75 -6.32
C GLY A 48 -1.01 10.69 -6.43
N LYS A 49 -1.19 11.98 -6.14
CA LYS A 49 -0.13 13.00 -6.18
C LYS A 49 0.77 12.93 -4.95
N ALA A 50 0.28 12.40 -3.82
CA ALA A 50 1.07 12.27 -2.59
C ALA A 50 2.21 11.23 -2.69
N ARG A 51 2.24 10.37 -3.73
CA ARG A 51 3.33 9.40 -3.95
C ARG A 51 4.71 10.02 -4.00
N GLY A 52 4.84 11.17 -4.68
CA GLY A 52 6.13 11.88 -4.80
C GLY A 52 6.58 12.43 -3.46
N LEU A 53 5.64 13.06 -2.73
CA LEU A 53 5.89 13.56 -1.38
C LEU A 53 6.40 12.47 -0.45
N VAL A 54 5.73 11.31 -0.43
CA VAL A 54 6.11 10.18 0.42
C VAL A 54 7.47 9.60 0.03
N ALA A 55 7.78 9.51 -1.27
CA ALA A 55 9.07 9.01 -1.76
C ALA A 55 10.28 9.87 -1.34
N GLU A 56 10.06 11.16 -1.07
CA GLU A 56 11.08 12.12 -0.63
C GLU A 56 11.26 12.21 0.90
N LEU A 57 10.41 11.52 1.67
CA LEU A 57 10.50 11.52 3.13
C LEU A 57 11.68 10.75 3.75
N PRO A 58 12.29 9.72 3.13
CA PRO A 58 13.39 8.99 3.76
C PRO A 58 14.51 9.91 4.25
N GLY A 59 14.93 9.69 5.51
CA GLY A 59 15.92 10.53 6.19
C GLY A 59 15.33 11.61 7.10
N LYS A 60 14.06 11.98 6.91
CA LYS A 60 13.32 12.86 7.83
C LYS A 60 12.84 12.10 9.08
N THR A 61 12.26 12.84 10.02
CA THR A 61 11.72 12.32 11.28
C THR A 61 10.32 12.87 11.50
N VAL A 62 9.43 12.02 12.01
CA VAL A 62 8.09 12.39 12.52
C VAL A 62 7.96 11.99 13.98
N ARG A 63 6.90 12.41 14.64
CA ARG A 63 6.72 12.20 16.08
C ARG A 63 5.39 11.53 16.39
N LEU A 64 5.42 10.59 17.32
CA LEU A 64 4.23 10.12 18.02
C LEU A 64 4.17 10.81 19.39
N GLN A 65 3.03 11.38 19.73
CA GLN A 65 2.85 12.17 20.94
C GLN A 65 1.67 11.67 21.79
N THR A 66 1.87 11.66 23.09
CA THR A 66 0.83 11.55 24.13
C THR A 66 1.14 12.57 25.22
N GLY A 67 0.23 12.80 26.17
CA GLY A 67 0.44 13.74 27.27
C GLY A 67 1.75 13.47 28.03
N GLY A 68 2.72 14.38 27.90
CA GLY A 68 4.02 14.34 28.58
C GLY A 68 5.04 13.35 27.99
N HIS A 69 4.76 12.69 26.87
CA HIS A 69 5.70 11.74 26.27
C HIS A 69 5.67 11.79 24.74
N GLU A 70 6.86 11.79 24.14
CA GLU A 70 7.06 11.84 22.71
C GLU A 70 8.03 10.73 22.27
N VAL A 71 7.73 10.09 21.15
CA VAL A 71 8.63 9.13 20.50
C VAL A 71 8.89 9.60 19.08
N ARG A 72 10.17 9.79 18.74
CA ARG A 72 10.59 10.07 17.37
C ARG A 72 10.50 8.80 16.54
N ALA A 73 10.12 8.96 15.29
CA ALA A 73 10.13 7.89 14.29
C ALA A 73 10.94 8.36 13.09
N ARG A 74 12.04 7.65 12.80
CA ARG A 74 12.86 7.91 11.64
C ARG A 74 12.20 7.32 10.40
N ILE A 75 12.08 8.13 9.36
CA ILE A 75 11.50 7.68 8.10
C ILE A 75 12.58 6.96 7.29
N GLN A 76 12.35 5.68 7.02
CA GLN A 76 13.21 4.82 6.23
C GLN A 76 12.57 4.54 4.88
N ARG A 77 13.41 4.35 3.86
CA ARG A 77 12.95 3.90 2.55
C ARG A 77 12.24 2.55 2.71
N GLY A 78 11.02 2.46 2.18
CA GLY A 78 10.28 1.21 2.08
C GLY A 78 10.24 0.73 0.62
N TRP A 79 9.04 0.63 0.08
CA TRP A 79 8.77 -0.01 -1.21
C TRP A 79 8.21 0.97 -2.23
N MET A 80 8.49 0.73 -3.51
CA MET A 80 7.87 1.43 -4.63
C MET A 80 7.27 0.41 -5.59
N SER A 81 5.99 0.54 -5.89
CA SER A 81 5.33 -0.33 -6.87
C SER A 81 5.65 0.16 -8.28
N THR A 82 5.54 -0.76 -9.24
CA THR A 82 5.60 -0.43 -10.67
C THR A 82 4.43 0.42 -11.15
N LEU A 83 3.38 0.56 -10.34
CA LEU A 83 2.19 1.37 -10.61
C LEU A 83 2.15 2.67 -9.80
N GLY A 84 3.30 3.08 -9.27
CA GLY A 84 3.51 4.41 -8.73
C GLY A 84 3.05 4.63 -7.28
N ARG A 85 2.59 3.60 -6.56
CA ARG A 85 2.49 3.68 -5.10
C ARG A 85 3.88 3.69 -4.45
N ALA A 86 4.04 4.49 -3.40
CA ALA A 86 5.27 4.58 -2.61
C ALA A 86 4.95 4.43 -1.13
N THR A 87 5.67 3.53 -0.45
CA THR A 87 5.54 3.30 0.99
C THR A 87 6.87 3.53 1.68
N VAL A 88 6.85 4.24 2.80
CA VAL A 88 8.00 4.41 3.72
C VAL A 88 7.70 3.72 5.05
N VAL A 89 8.77 3.34 5.75
CA VAL A 89 8.70 2.74 7.09
C VAL A 89 9.00 3.81 8.13
N LEU A 90 8.12 4.00 9.09
CA LEU A 90 8.33 4.85 10.26
C LEU A 90 8.87 3.97 11.39
N LYS A 91 10.18 3.99 11.59
CA LYS A 91 10.85 3.20 12.62
C LYS A 91 11.00 4.03 13.90
N LEU A 92 10.38 3.58 14.99
CA LEU A 92 10.46 4.27 16.28
C LEU A 92 11.89 4.23 16.86
N GLU A 93 12.32 5.36 17.43
CA GLU A 93 13.59 5.52 18.16
C GLU A 93 13.42 5.29 19.67
N GLY A 94 12.36 4.60 20.07
CA GLY A 94 12.02 4.34 21.47
C GLY A 94 10.77 3.47 21.56
N LEU A 95 10.38 3.12 22.79
CA LEU A 95 9.13 2.41 23.06
C LEU A 95 8.02 3.40 23.36
N LEU A 96 6.80 3.04 22.96
CA LEU A 96 5.59 3.68 23.44
C LEU A 96 5.38 3.31 24.92
N LEU A 97 4.80 4.22 25.71
CA LEU A 97 4.31 3.90 27.04
C LEU A 97 3.07 3.00 26.91
N PRO A 98 2.90 1.98 27.76
CA PRO A 98 1.72 1.11 27.72
C PRO A 98 0.40 1.86 27.96
N ASP A 99 -0.67 1.38 27.32
CA ASP A 99 -2.06 1.83 27.51
C ASP A 99 -2.29 3.35 27.32
N LYS A 100 -1.50 3.98 26.45
CA LYS A 100 -1.63 5.39 26.07
C LYS A 100 -2.15 5.54 24.64
N VAL A 101 -2.82 6.64 24.37
CA VAL A 101 -3.20 7.02 23.01
C VAL A 101 -2.12 7.92 22.43
N TYR A 102 -1.51 7.49 21.33
CA TYR A 102 -0.49 8.25 20.62
C TYR A 102 -1.05 8.79 19.32
N ILE A 103 -0.81 10.07 19.07
CA ILE A 103 -1.14 10.78 17.83
C ILE A 103 0.14 10.90 17.00
N LEU A 104 0.09 10.50 15.72
CA LEU A 104 1.20 10.70 14.79
C LEU A 104 1.10 12.07 14.13
N ARG A 105 2.17 12.86 14.29
CA ARG A 105 2.33 14.21 13.74
C ARG A 105 2.79 14.17 12.28
N LEU A 106 1.88 13.83 11.38
CA LEU A 106 2.15 13.85 9.93
C LEU A 106 2.40 15.28 9.40
N ASP A 107 1.87 16.28 10.09
CA ASP A 107 2.08 17.70 9.82
C ASP A 107 3.54 18.15 9.96
N ASP A 108 4.38 17.36 10.63
CA ASP A 108 5.83 17.61 10.69
C ASP A 108 6.52 17.45 9.33
N VAL A 109 5.94 16.66 8.41
CA VAL A 109 6.59 16.29 7.14
C VAL A 109 5.71 16.37 5.90
N LEU A 110 4.38 16.44 6.07
CA LEU A 110 3.42 16.58 4.99
C LEU A 110 2.70 17.92 5.07
N PRO A 111 2.42 18.58 3.93
CA PRO A 111 1.54 19.74 3.90
C PRO A 111 0.14 19.40 4.44
N GLY A 112 -0.48 20.33 5.17
CA GLY A 112 -1.83 20.15 5.72
C GLY A 112 -2.95 20.01 4.67
N THR A 113 -2.62 20.16 3.38
CA THR A 113 -3.53 19.90 2.25
C THR A 113 -3.57 18.42 1.83
N VAL A 114 -2.66 17.58 2.35
CA VAL A 114 -2.61 16.16 2.05
C VAL A 114 -3.62 15.42 2.93
N ALA A 115 -4.63 14.81 2.30
CA ALA A 115 -5.67 14.07 3.00
C ALA A 115 -5.16 12.75 3.58
N LEU A 116 -5.63 12.39 4.77
CA LEU A 116 -5.48 11.04 5.33
C LEU A 116 -6.67 10.17 4.87
N LEU A 117 -6.41 9.19 4.01
CA LEU A 117 -7.43 8.40 3.32
C LEU A 117 -8.09 7.34 4.20
N ASN A 118 -7.41 6.86 5.24
CA ASN A 118 -7.90 5.80 6.11
C ASN A 118 -8.08 6.22 7.58
N GLY A 119 -8.23 7.53 7.82
CA GLY A 119 -8.51 8.13 9.13
C GLY A 119 -10.00 8.32 9.42
N SER A 120 -10.30 8.93 10.56
CA SER A 120 -11.65 9.27 11.02
C SER A 120 -12.24 10.51 10.33
N GLY A 121 -11.45 11.18 9.49
CA GLY A 121 -11.82 12.34 8.70
C GLY A 121 -10.60 12.95 7.99
N PRO A 122 -10.81 13.86 7.02
CA PRO A 122 -9.75 14.41 6.19
C PRO A 122 -8.73 15.26 6.96
N MET A 123 -9.10 15.79 8.12
CA MET A 123 -8.28 16.70 8.94
C MET A 123 -7.89 16.11 10.31
N THR A 124 -8.25 14.86 10.59
CA THR A 124 -7.92 14.22 11.87
C THR A 124 -6.56 13.56 11.79
N LEU A 125 -5.65 13.90 12.70
CA LEU A 125 -4.38 13.19 12.82
C LEU A 125 -4.64 11.72 13.21
N PRO A 126 -3.86 10.77 12.67
CA PRO A 126 -4.06 9.37 12.98
C PRO A 126 -3.57 9.05 14.39
N GLU A 127 -4.36 8.25 15.11
CA GLU A 127 -4.09 7.86 16.49
C GLU A 127 -4.22 6.35 16.72
N TRP A 128 -3.49 5.85 17.71
CA TRP A 128 -3.51 4.46 18.13
C TRP A 128 -3.39 4.35 19.65
N ARG A 129 -3.95 3.27 20.20
CA ARG A 129 -3.69 2.88 21.59
C ARG A 129 -2.50 1.93 21.63
N SER A 130 -1.49 2.22 22.45
CA SER A 130 -0.43 1.25 22.75
C SER A 130 -0.97 0.14 23.65
N GLY A 131 -0.55 -1.09 23.38
CA GLY A 131 -0.82 -2.27 24.19
C GLY A 131 0.08 -2.35 25.42
N LYS A 132 0.10 -3.53 26.04
CA LYS A 132 0.73 -3.75 27.36
C LYS A 132 2.26 -3.70 27.34
N GLY A 133 2.89 -3.90 26.19
CA GLY A 133 4.35 -4.01 26.11
C GLY A 133 4.86 -4.29 24.71
N PRO A 134 6.18 -4.55 24.57
CA PRO A 134 6.80 -4.88 23.31
C PRO A 134 6.40 -6.29 22.88
N ASP A 135 6.22 -6.47 21.58
CA ASP A 135 5.97 -7.76 20.98
C ASP A 135 7.24 -8.30 20.29
N LYS A 136 7.54 -9.56 20.57
CA LYS A 136 8.71 -10.30 20.06
C LYS A 136 8.30 -11.66 19.50
N THR A 137 7.00 -11.96 19.45
CA THR A 137 6.49 -13.24 19.01
C THR A 137 6.15 -13.15 17.54
N ALA A 138 6.65 -14.07 16.73
CA ALA A 138 6.28 -14.11 15.32
C ALA A 138 4.83 -14.62 15.13
N PRO A 139 4.12 -14.15 14.10
CA PRO A 139 2.82 -14.72 13.74
C PRO A 139 2.89 -16.22 13.49
N HIS A 140 1.91 -16.96 14.02
CA HIS A 140 1.85 -18.41 13.86
C HIS A 140 0.75 -18.82 12.88
N TRP A 141 1.09 -19.57 11.84
CA TRP A 141 0.12 -19.99 10.82
C TRP A 141 -0.98 -20.90 11.37
N LEU A 142 -2.23 -20.46 11.25
CA LEU A 142 -3.41 -21.32 11.34
C LEU A 142 -3.78 -21.84 9.93
N LYS A 143 -3.65 -20.96 8.93
CA LYS A 143 -3.76 -21.26 7.51
C LYS A 143 -2.69 -20.47 6.75
N ARG A 144 -1.81 -21.20 6.05
CA ARG A 144 -0.77 -20.56 5.22
C ARG A 144 -1.40 -19.74 4.09
N PRO A 145 -0.73 -18.67 3.62
CA PRO A 145 -1.15 -17.94 2.43
C PRO A 145 -1.40 -18.88 1.25
N ALA A 146 -2.55 -18.71 0.61
CA ALA A 146 -2.94 -19.43 -0.59
C ALA A 146 -3.73 -18.52 -1.52
N VAL A 147 -3.54 -18.70 -2.83
CA VAL A 147 -4.35 -18.04 -3.86
C VAL A 147 -5.78 -18.55 -3.75
N SER A 148 -6.75 -17.64 -3.76
CA SER A 148 -8.17 -17.97 -3.70
C SER A 148 -8.86 -17.69 -5.02
N GLU A 149 -9.09 -16.42 -5.36
CA GLU A 149 -9.79 -16.03 -6.57
C GLU A 149 -9.17 -14.78 -7.18
N GLY A 150 -9.35 -14.63 -8.49
CA GLY A 150 -9.00 -13.42 -9.23
C GLY A 150 -10.25 -12.72 -9.74
N PHE A 151 -10.24 -11.39 -9.73
CA PHE A 151 -11.30 -10.63 -10.39
C PHE A 151 -10.74 -9.49 -11.22
N SER A 152 -11.55 -9.12 -12.22
CA SER A 152 -11.26 -8.08 -13.18
C SER A 152 -12.55 -7.30 -13.43
N ARG A 153 -12.50 -5.98 -13.36
CA ARG A 153 -13.65 -5.11 -13.63
C ARG A 153 -13.18 -3.94 -14.48
N ARG A 154 -14.01 -3.52 -15.43
CA ARG A 154 -13.74 -2.37 -16.30
C ARG A 154 -14.85 -1.35 -16.12
N ASN A 155 -14.47 -0.09 -15.98
CA ASN A 155 -15.38 1.05 -15.96
C ASN A 155 -14.79 2.18 -16.83
N GLU A 156 -15.43 3.34 -16.83
CA GLU A 156 -14.99 4.52 -17.61
C GLU A 156 -13.60 5.04 -17.20
N GLN A 157 -13.17 4.78 -15.95
CA GLN A 157 -11.87 5.20 -15.43
C GLN A 157 -10.74 4.24 -15.80
N GLY A 158 -11.07 3.00 -16.20
CA GLY A 158 -10.13 1.98 -16.66
C GLY A 158 -10.42 0.60 -16.08
N THR A 159 -9.36 -0.20 -15.89
CA THR A 159 -9.48 -1.59 -15.45
C THR A 159 -8.93 -1.78 -14.04
N THR A 160 -9.75 -2.37 -13.17
CA THR A 160 -9.34 -2.91 -11.87
C THR A 160 -9.05 -4.39 -12.01
N ARG A 161 -7.91 -4.86 -11.51
CA ARG A 161 -7.54 -6.29 -11.49
C ARG A 161 -6.92 -6.65 -10.16
N TYR A 162 -7.43 -7.70 -9.52
CA TYR A 162 -6.80 -8.24 -8.31
C TYR A 162 -6.80 -9.75 -8.28
N ILE A 163 -5.79 -10.29 -7.59
CA ILE A 163 -5.73 -11.65 -7.08
C ILE A 163 -5.84 -11.58 -5.56
N ARG A 164 -6.74 -12.39 -5.01
CA ARG A 164 -6.93 -12.55 -3.57
C ARG A 164 -6.01 -13.64 -3.05
N LEU A 165 -5.16 -13.30 -2.08
CA LEU A 165 -4.53 -14.28 -1.20
C LEU A 165 -5.29 -14.35 0.11
N THR A 166 -5.55 -15.57 0.57
CA THR A 166 -6.17 -15.83 1.87
C THR A 166 -5.17 -16.46 2.82
N LEU A 167 -5.17 -16.05 4.08
CA LEU A 167 -4.33 -16.58 5.14
C LEU A 167 -5.05 -16.45 6.48
N ASP A 168 -4.56 -17.20 7.47
CA ASP A 168 -4.95 -17.05 8.86
C ASP A 168 -3.73 -17.28 9.75
N ALA A 169 -3.51 -16.38 10.69
CA ALA A 169 -2.39 -16.44 11.61
C ALA A 169 -2.86 -16.03 13.00
N ARG A 170 -2.40 -16.76 14.02
CA ARG A 170 -2.53 -16.34 15.41
C ARG A 170 -1.55 -15.20 15.63
N GLU A 171 -2.10 -14.00 15.79
CA GLU A 171 -1.40 -12.75 16.00
C GLU A 171 -2.38 -11.76 16.66
N GLU A 172 -1.92 -10.94 17.61
CA GLU A 172 -2.75 -9.94 18.29
C GLU A 172 -2.74 -8.58 17.58
N SER A 173 -1.69 -8.31 16.81
CA SER A 173 -1.49 -7.08 16.07
C SER A 173 -1.78 -7.20 14.56
N PRO A 174 -1.97 -6.10 13.84
CA PRO A 174 -2.18 -6.16 12.39
C PRO A 174 -0.95 -6.71 11.65
N ILE A 175 -1.17 -7.50 10.59
CA ILE A 175 -0.10 -8.13 9.79
C ILE A 175 -0.03 -7.57 8.36
N TYR A 176 1.16 -7.67 7.78
CA TYR A 176 1.52 -7.19 6.45
C TYR A 176 2.16 -8.29 5.64
N MET A 177 2.11 -8.13 4.33
CA MET A 177 2.77 -9.04 3.40
C MET A 177 3.63 -8.24 2.43
N VAL A 178 4.93 -8.50 2.41
CA VAL A 178 5.77 -8.13 1.27
C VAL A 178 5.63 -9.21 0.22
N VAL A 179 5.25 -8.83 -1.00
CA VAL A 179 5.08 -9.75 -2.11
C VAL A 179 6.14 -9.46 -3.17
N THR A 180 6.88 -10.50 -3.55
CA THR A 180 7.71 -10.50 -4.76
C THR A 180 6.99 -11.29 -5.84
N LEU A 181 6.56 -10.61 -6.89
CA LEU A 181 5.81 -11.16 -8.00
C LEU A 181 6.70 -11.28 -9.25
N THR A 182 6.84 -12.48 -9.80
CA THR A 182 7.66 -12.74 -10.99
C THR A 182 6.82 -13.44 -12.06
N ARG A 183 6.92 -13.00 -13.32
CA ARG A 183 6.28 -13.68 -14.45
C ARG A 183 7.08 -14.94 -14.83
N LYS A 184 6.41 -16.10 -14.91
CA LYS A 184 7.09 -17.41 -14.99
C LYS A 184 7.90 -17.68 -16.26
N ARG A 185 7.71 -16.92 -17.35
CA ARG A 185 8.26 -17.25 -18.69
C ARG A 185 8.76 -16.04 -19.50
N SER A 186 9.10 -14.92 -18.87
CA SER A 186 9.38 -13.69 -19.64
C SER A 186 10.66 -12.95 -19.31
N GLY A 187 11.50 -13.44 -18.39
CA GLY A 187 12.68 -12.68 -17.92
C GLY A 187 12.33 -11.27 -17.39
N ALA A 188 11.04 -10.98 -17.15
CA ALA A 188 10.57 -9.67 -16.74
C ALA A 188 11.03 -9.38 -15.31
N THR A 189 11.33 -8.11 -15.05
CA THR A 189 11.70 -7.63 -13.72
C THR A 189 10.63 -8.00 -12.71
N ALA A 190 11.06 -8.55 -11.57
CA ALA A 190 10.16 -8.84 -10.48
C ALA A 190 9.55 -7.55 -9.91
N GLN A 191 8.27 -7.59 -9.61
CA GLN A 191 7.58 -6.52 -8.87
C GLN A 191 7.69 -6.85 -7.38
N HIS A 192 7.95 -5.85 -6.55
CA HIS A 192 8.19 -6.04 -5.13
C HIS A 192 7.49 -4.94 -4.33
N TYR A 193 6.47 -5.29 -3.55
CA TYR A 193 5.68 -4.29 -2.83
C TYR A 193 5.02 -4.86 -1.57
N VAL A 194 4.70 -3.98 -0.62
CA VAL A 194 4.00 -4.33 0.63
C VAL A 194 2.49 -4.15 0.47
N VAL A 195 1.71 -5.08 1.00
CA VAL A 195 0.25 -4.99 1.05
C VAL A 195 -0.26 -5.31 2.46
N PRO A 196 -1.29 -4.62 2.95
CA PRO A 196 -1.92 -4.96 4.22
C PRO A 196 -2.69 -6.27 4.09
N VAL A 197 -2.78 -7.01 5.20
CA VAL A 197 -3.73 -8.12 5.34
C VAL A 197 -4.93 -7.63 6.13
N VAL A 198 -6.10 -7.65 5.52
CA VAL A 198 -7.35 -7.22 6.15
C VAL A 198 -8.30 -8.40 6.17
N ASN A 199 -8.79 -8.79 7.35
CA ASN A 199 -9.71 -9.91 7.53
C ASN A 199 -9.21 -11.20 6.84
N GLY A 200 -7.94 -11.56 7.09
CA GLY A 200 -7.31 -12.74 6.51
C GLY A 200 -7.05 -12.68 5.00
N THR A 201 -7.16 -11.49 4.40
CA THR A 201 -7.06 -11.32 2.95
C THR A 201 -6.02 -10.28 2.56
N ALA A 202 -5.16 -10.62 1.60
CA ALA A 202 -4.26 -9.69 0.92
C ALA A 202 -4.66 -9.56 -0.55
N MET A 203 -4.75 -8.31 -1.04
CA MET A 203 -5.18 -8.00 -2.40
C MET A 203 -3.96 -7.61 -3.25
N LEU A 204 -3.62 -8.43 -4.23
CA LEU A 204 -2.49 -8.21 -5.11
C LEU A 204 -3.03 -7.70 -6.44
N GLY A 205 -2.66 -6.50 -6.84
CA GLY A 205 -3.15 -5.95 -8.10
C GLY A 205 -3.27 -4.44 -8.07
N HIS A 206 -4.25 -3.93 -8.81
CA HIS A 206 -4.42 -2.51 -9.05
C HIS A 206 -5.85 -2.12 -9.37
N GLU A 207 -6.13 -0.86 -9.09
CA GLU A 207 -7.25 -0.09 -9.57
C GLU A 207 -6.81 0.69 -10.84
N PRO A 208 -7.71 1.44 -11.51
CA PRO A 208 -7.35 2.11 -12.77
C PRO A 208 -6.24 3.16 -12.62
N CYS A 209 -6.13 3.77 -11.44
CA CYS A 209 -5.28 4.93 -11.18
C CYS A 209 -3.98 4.63 -10.46
N SER A 210 -3.88 3.49 -9.78
CA SER A 210 -2.73 3.12 -8.96
C SER A 210 -2.83 1.62 -8.62
N GLY A 211 -1.79 1.05 -8.03
CA GLY A 211 -1.86 -0.31 -7.52
C GLY A 211 -0.56 -0.78 -6.91
N ALA A 212 -0.61 -1.94 -6.28
CA ALA A 212 0.59 -2.62 -5.76
C ALA A 212 1.30 -3.42 -6.86
N PHE A 213 0.53 -4.04 -7.77
CA PHE A 213 1.04 -4.95 -8.79
C PHE A 213 0.29 -4.79 -10.11
N ALA A 214 1.02 -4.80 -11.21
CA ALA A 214 0.48 -4.87 -12.56
C ALA A 214 0.39 -6.33 -13.04
N PHE A 215 -0.69 -6.65 -13.73
CA PHE A 215 -0.86 -7.94 -14.39
C PHE A 215 -1.03 -7.78 -15.90
N GLU A 216 -0.35 -8.65 -16.65
CA GLU A 216 -0.56 -8.84 -18.08
C GLU A 216 -1.62 -9.92 -18.33
N ASP A 217 -2.48 -9.70 -19.31
CA ASP A 217 -3.58 -10.61 -19.62
C ASP A 217 -3.09 -12.01 -20.01
N GLY A 218 -3.70 -13.03 -19.40
CA GLY A 218 -3.42 -14.44 -19.66
C GLY A 218 -2.00 -14.88 -19.31
N LYS A 219 -1.27 -14.12 -18.47
CA LYS A 219 0.08 -14.51 -18.03
C LYS A 219 0.05 -15.20 -16.67
N SER A 220 0.92 -16.19 -16.52
CA SER A 220 1.14 -16.88 -15.24
C SER A 220 2.27 -16.22 -14.45
N TYR A 221 2.04 -16.10 -13.14
CA TYR A 221 2.93 -15.48 -12.19
C TYR A 221 3.28 -16.44 -11.05
N ARG A 222 4.38 -16.12 -10.39
CA ARG A 222 4.83 -16.72 -9.13
C ARG A 222 4.94 -15.62 -8.09
N ALA A 223 4.23 -15.78 -6.97
CA ALA A 223 4.35 -14.92 -5.80
C ALA A 223 5.20 -15.60 -4.72
N ARG A 224 6.21 -14.88 -4.23
CA ARG A 224 6.87 -15.17 -2.95
C ARG A 224 6.40 -14.14 -1.94
N VAL A 225 6.13 -14.57 -0.72
CA VAL A 225 5.54 -13.72 0.32
C VAL A 225 6.35 -13.79 1.60
N GLU A 226 6.54 -12.64 2.22
CA GLU A 226 7.09 -12.49 3.58
C GLU A 226 6.03 -11.78 4.40
N VAL A 227 5.58 -12.43 5.48
CA VAL A 227 4.52 -11.87 6.35
C VAL A 227 5.12 -11.47 7.67
N PHE A 228 4.78 -10.28 8.14
CA PHE A 228 5.26 -9.73 9.41
C PHE A 228 4.15 -8.98 10.16
N ASP A 229 4.25 -8.95 11.48
CA ASP A 229 3.33 -8.23 12.36
C ASP A 229 3.67 -6.73 12.47
N ALA A 230 2.92 -6.01 13.31
CA ALA A 230 3.13 -4.59 13.53
C ALA A 230 4.44 -4.27 14.29
N ALA A 231 5.09 -5.22 14.96
CA ALA A 231 6.41 -5.06 15.58
C ALA A 231 7.57 -5.38 14.62
N GLY A 232 7.25 -6.04 13.49
CA GLY A 232 8.18 -6.49 12.48
C GLY A 232 8.77 -7.87 12.76
N ASN A 233 8.10 -8.73 13.54
CA ASN A 233 8.47 -10.14 13.65
C ASN A 233 7.96 -10.89 12.41
N LEU A 234 8.82 -11.72 11.83
CA LEU A 234 8.52 -12.46 10.59
C LEU A 234 7.86 -13.80 10.90
N ALA A 235 6.75 -14.08 10.22
CA ALA A 235 6.14 -15.39 10.22
C ALA A 235 7.04 -16.44 9.55
N PRO A 236 6.88 -17.74 9.86
CA PRO A 236 7.62 -18.80 9.18
C PRO A 236 7.45 -18.75 7.65
N ALA A 237 8.52 -18.97 6.91
CA ALA A 237 8.50 -18.94 5.44
C ALA A 237 7.52 -19.96 4.85
N VAL A 238 6.92 -19.62 3.70
CA VAL A 238 5.99 -20.48 2.96
C VAL A 238 6.47 -20.69 1.53
N PRO A 239 6.09 -21.82 0.88
CA PRO A 239 6.42 -22.05 -0.52
C PRO A 239 5.85 -20.96 -1.44
N PRO A 240 6.51 -20.68 -2.59
CA PRO A 240 5.95 -19.77 -3.59
C PRO A 240 4.61 -20.29 -4.13
N MET A 241 3.71 -19.37 -4.45
CA MET A 241 2.40 -19.67 -5.04
C MET A 241 2.41 -19.30 -6.52
N ASP A 242 1.92 -20.19 -7.37
CA ASP A 242 1.74 -19.93 -8.79
C ASP A 242 0.26 -19.65 -9.08
N PHE A 243 -0.02 -18.69 -9.96
CA PHE A 243 -1.39 -18.39 -10.41
C PHE A 243 -1.39 -17.75 -11.79
N GLU A 244 -2.57 -17.69 -12.40
CA GLU A 244 -2.81 -16.95 -13.64
C GLU A 244 -3.46 -15.61 -13.33
N ALA A 245 -3.04 -14.56 -14.05
CA ALA A 245 -3.68 -13.26 -13.92
C ALA A 245 -5.17 -13.34 -14.32
N PRO A 246 -6.06 -12.59 -13.66
CA PRO A 246 -7.45 -12.50 -14.08
C PRO A 246 -7.51 -11.91 -15.49
N ALA A 247 -8.30 -12.52 -16.37
CA ALA A 247 -8.50 -11.98 -17.71
C ALA A 247 -9.17 -10.59 -17.67
N ALA A 248 -8.77 -9.66 -18.53
CA ALA A 248 -9.56 -8.47 -18.81
C ALA A 248 -11.00 -8.86 -19.18
N PRO A 249 -12.02 -8.12 -18.72
CA PRO A 249 -13.36 -8.26 -19.27
C PRO A 249 -13.30 -7.92 -20.78
N PRO A 250 -14.08 -8.61 -21.64
CA PRO A 250 -14.16 -8.26 -23.05
C PRO A 250 -14.53 -6.78 -23.22
N GLY A 251 -13.95 -6.13 -24.23
CA GLY A 251 -14.30 -4.74 -24.56
C GLY A 251 -15.75 -4.67 -25.02
N GLY A 252 -16.53 -3.79 -24.38
CA GLY A 252 -17.82 -3.34 -24.92
C GLY A 252 -17.63 -2.34 -26.05
#